data_AF-A0A924QSK4-F1
#
_entry.id   AF-A0A924QSK4-F1
#
_cell.length_a   1.000
_cell.length_b   1.000
_cell.length_c   1.000
_cell.angle_alpha   90.00
_cell.angle_beta   90.00
_cell.angle_gamma   90.00
#
_symmetry.space_group_name_H-M   'P 1'
#
loop_
_entity.id
_entity.type
_entity.pdbx_description
1 polymer ?
#
loop_
_entity_poly.entity_id
_entity_poly.type
_entity_poly.pdbx_seq_one_letter_code
_entity_poly.pdbx_strand_id
1 'polypeptide(L)'
;MADAPDPAPPRVFSPRWRWISGTALVAVVVTTAIVIAIASTSPTLTGSPGGSVTGESAVSGSNGVDASASGSALPGGSASATPDTPAATGATGTDPTTPVSETTPIDAPAESVPGVKVSIQQLEAIDGVARTPGEIGGPAVRFTVSVENTTSAPVSLATLVVTFDYGADRTPAAEIAEPGGSPLPAEVAAGATATGVYLFTIAPEDRSQVSITVDYSVDVPPVVFSGPAPA
;
A
#
# COMPACT_ATOMS: atom_id res chain seq x y z
N MET A 1 53.86 -26.57 40.48
CA MET A 1 53.11 -27.38 39.50
C MET A 1 51.86 -26.58 39.16
N ALA A 2 51.99 -25.69 38.18
CA ALA A 2 50.92 -24.86 37.67
C ALA A 2 51.13 -24.76 36.16
N ASP A 3 50.12 -25.26 35.46
CA ASP A 3 49.99 -25.48 34.03
C ASP A 3 49.80 -24.11 33.33
N ALA A 4 50.64 -23.81 32.34
CA ALA A 4 50.50 -22.62 31.49
C ALA A 4 49.82 -23.04 30.17
N PRO A 5 48.78 -22.34 29.70
CA PRO A 5 48.04 -22.76 28.52
C PRO A 5 48.80 -22.52 27.22
N ASP A 6 48.74 -23.54 26.36
CA ASP A 6 49.24 -23.61 24.99
C ASP A 6 48.63 -22.52 24.07
N PRO A 7 49.43 -21.81 23.23
CA PRO A 7 48.89 -20.86 22.27
C PRO A 7 48.34 -21.55 21.01
N ALA A 8 47.05 -21.33 20.72
CA ALA A 8 46.36 -21.86 19.55
C ALA A 8 46.99 -21.43 18.19
N PRO A 9 46.97 -22.29 17.15
CA PRO A 9 47.56 -21.98 15.86
C PRO A 9 46.70 -21.02 15.00
N PRO A 10 47.31 -20.25 14.09
CA PRO A 10 46.59 -19.30 13.23
C PRO A 10 45.74 -20.00 12.16
N ARG A 11 44.50 -19.53 11.99
CA ARG A 11 43.59 -20.00 10.92
C ARG A 11 44.01 -19.42 9.57
N VAL A 12 44.42 -20.31 8.67
CA VAL A 12 44.72 -20.02 7.27
C VAL A 12 43.44 -19.69 6.50
N PHE A 13 43.30 -18.45 6.02
CA PHE A 13 42.28 -18.05 5.06
C PHE A 13 42.60 -18.66 3.68
N SER A 14 41.65 -19.41 3.11
CA SER A 14 41.74 -19.91 1.74
C SER A 14 40.96 -19.00 0.79
N PRO A 15 41.59 -18.45 -0.28
CA PRO A 15 40.89 -17.68 -1.30
C PRO A 15 40.40 -18.60 -2.43
N ARG A 16 39.08 -18.72 -2.60
CA ARG A 16 38.46 -19.48 -3.69
C ARG A 16 37.25 -18.73 -4.25
N TRP A 17 37.48 -17.64 -4.95
CA TRP A 17 36.44 -17.03 -5.79
C TRP A 17 37.07 -16.41 -7.03
N ARG A 18 37.37 -17.25 -8.02
CA ARG A 18 37.59 -16.83 -9.41
C ARG A 18 36.85 -17.83 -10.28
N TRP A 19 35.90 -17.31 -11.06
CA TRP A 19 35.32 -17.82 -12.33
C TRP A 19 33.81 -17.63 -12.32
N ILE A 20 33.34 -16.55 -12.93
CA ILE A 20 32.24 -16.50 -13.92
C ILE A 20 32.48 -15.17 -14.66
N SER A 21 33.35 -15.21 -15.65
CA SER A 21 33.68 -14.11 -16.56
C SER A 21 33.34 -14.61 -17.96
N GLY A 22 32.06 -14.70 -18.30
CA GLY A 22 31.64 -15.28 -19.57
C GLY A 22 30.20 -14.96 -20.00
N THR A 23 29.30 -14.68 -19.06
CA THR A 23 27.87 -14.48 -19.34
C THR A 23 27.44 -13.02 -19.47
N ALA A 24 28.36 -12.06 -19.35
CA ALA A 24 28.04 -10.63 -19.41
C ALA A 24 28.03 -10.03 -20.83
N LEU A 25 28.63 -10.70 -21.82
CA LEU A 25 28.81 -10.10 -23.16
C LEU A 25 27.62 -10.32 -24.11
N VAL A 26 26.80 -11.36 -23.89
CA VAL A 26 25.66 -11.68 -24.78
C VAL A 26 24.41 -10.86 -24.43
N ALA A 27 24.25 -10.46 -23.16
CA ALA A 27 23.10 -9.67 -22.71
C ALA A 27 23.11 -8.21 -23.22
N VAL A 28 24.29 -7.64 -23.49
CA VAL A 28 24.43 -6.22 -23.89
C VAL A 28 24.09 -5.98 -25.38
N VAL A 29 24.23 -7.00 -26.23
CA VAL A 29 23.94 -6.85 -27.68
C VAL A 29 22.43 -6.91 -27.96
N VAL A 30 21.67 -7.66 -27.17
CA VAL A 30 20.21 -7.80 -27.37
C VAL A 30 19.45 -6.56 -26.88
N THR A 31 19.91 -5.88 -25.83
CA THR A 31 19.25 -4.68 -25.29
C THR A 31 19.38 -3.46 -26.22
N THR A 32 20.48 -3.33 -26.96
CA THR A 32 20.71 -2.17 -27.85
C THR A 32 19.83 -2.21 -29.10
N ALA A 33 19.43 -3.40 -29.57
CA ALA A 33 18.59 -3.54 -30.77
C ALA A 33 17.12 -3.17 -30.53
N ILE A 34 16.61 -3.28 -29.30
CA ILE A 34 15.20 -3.04 -28.99
C ILE A 34 14.90 -1.54 -28.82
N VAL A 35 15.86 -0.73 -28.37
CA VAL A 35 15.66 0.71 -28.11
C VAL A 35 15.59 1.54 -29.41
N ILE A 36 16.21 1.10 -30.50
CA ILE A 36 16.23 1.86 -31.77
C ILE A 36 14.92 1.71 -32.56
N ALA A 37 14.11 0.67 -32.30
CA ALA A 37 12.90 0.39 -33.07
C ALA A 37 11.65 1.20 -32.63
N ILE A 38 11.67 1.84 -31.46
CA ILE A 38 10.48 2.50 -30.88
C ILE A 38 10.49 4.03 -31.04
N ALA A 39 11.57 4.61 -31.55
CA ALA A 39 11.78 6.07 -31.56
C ALA A 39 11.31 6.80 -32.84
N SER A 40 10.72 6.12 -33.83
CA SER A 40 10.50 6.72 -35.16
C SER A 40 9.05 6.85 -35.65
N THR A 41 8.05 6.90 -34.77
CA THR A 41 6.68 7.26 -35.18
C THR A 41 6.07 8.34 -34.32
N SER A 42 6.30 9.60 -34.68
CA SER A 42 5.52 10.74 -34.22
C SER A 42 4.60 11.21 -35.36
N PRO A 43 3.27 11.18 -35.23
CA PRO A 43 2.39 11.93 -36.11
C PRO A 43 2.26 13.38 -35.62
N THR A 44 2.57 14.30 -36.53
CA THR A 44 2.40 15.75 -36.45
C THR A 44 0.92 16.13 -36.39
N LEU A 45 0.50 16.95 -35.41
CA LEU A 45 -0.82 17.57 -35.41
C LEU A 45 -0.76 19.00 -35.97
N THR A 46 -1.25 19.10 -37.20
CA THR A 46 -1.61 20.30 -37.96
C THR A 46 -2.62 21.16 -37.20
N GLY A 47 -2.39 22.48 -37.16
CA GLY A 47 -3.23 23.44 -36.45
C GLY A 47 -4.53 23.85 -37.16
N SER A 48 -5.36 24.62 -36.46
CA SER A 48 -5.99 25.85 -36.98
C SER A 48 -6.67 26.65 -35.83
N PRO A 49 -6.69 28.00 -35.89
CA PRO A 49 -7.22 28.88 -34.85
C PRO A 49 -8.66 29.38 -35.14
N GLY A 50 -9.33 29.92 -34.13
CA GLY A 50 -10.39 30.93 -34.31
C GLY A 50 -11.66 30.74 -33.48
N GLY A 51 -12.13 31.82 -32.84
CA GLY A 51 -13.55 31.96 -32.46
C GLY A 51 -13.90 32.59 -31.11
N SER A 52 -13.58 33.87 -30.92
CA SER A 52 -14.37 34.97 -30.32
C SER A 52 -15.55 34.73 -29.33
N VAL A 53 -15.35 35.27 -28.12
CA VAL A 53 -16.19 36.15 -27.24
C VAL A 53 -17.75 36.23 -27.27
N THR A 54 -18.31 36.32 -26.05
CA THR A 54 -19.45 37.15 -25.53
C THR A 54 -20.85 36.53 -25.32
N GLY A 55 -21.37 36.71 -24.08
CA GLY A 55 -22.80 36.73 -23.67
C GLY A 55 -23.01 36.10 -22.27
N GLU A 56 -22.90 36.82 -21.14
CA GLU A 56 -23.90 37.67 -20.44
C GLU A 56 -24.95 36.89 -19.58
N SER A 57 -24.89 37.14 -18.26
CA SER A 57 -25.93 37.27 -17.18
C SER A 57 -27.22 36.43 -17.20
N ALA A 58 -27.88 36.00 -16.12
CA ALA A 58 -27.76 36.11 -14.65
C ALA A 58 -28.81 35.13 -14.05
N VAL A 59 -28.66 34.71 -12.78
CA VAL A 59 -29.80 34.53 -11.86
C VAL A 59 -29.33 34.64 -10.41
N SER A 60 -29.87 35.64 -9.71
CA SER A 60 -29.80 35.82 -8.26
C SER A 60 -30.70 34.82 -7.54
N GLY A 61 -30.23 34.29 -6.41
CA GLY A 61 -31.03 33.49 -5.48
C GLY A 61 -30.53 33.71 -4.05
N SER A 62 -30.94 34.82 -3.45
CA SER A 62 -30.68 35.21 -2.07
C SER A 62 -31.68 34.58 -1.11
N ASN A 63 -31.24 33.77 -0.15
CA ASN A 63 -31.99 33.59 1.10
C ASN A 63 -31.02 33.64 2.28
N GLY A 64 -30.94 34.84 2.85
CA GLY A 64 -30.28 35.11 4.10
C GLY A 64 -31.06 34.55 5.29
N VAL A 65 -30.25 34.22 6.29
CA VAL A 65 -30.51 33.93 7.70
C VAL A 65 -31.69 34.66 8.34
N ASP A 66 -32.39 33.99 9.24
CA ASP A 66 -32.83 34.61 10.48
C ASP A 66 -32.87 33.57 11.62
N ALA A 67 -32.41 34.00 12.78
CA ALA A 67 -32.29 33.25 14.00
C ALA A 67 -33.00 34.06 15.08
N SER A 68 -33.91 33.46 15.86
CA SER A 68 -34.07 33.88 17.26
C SER A 68 -34.92 32.93 18.08
N ALA A 69 -34.53 32.85 19.34
CA ALA A 69 -35.01 32.00 20.43
C ALA A 69 -36.28 32.52 21.11
N SER A 70 -37.01 31.62 21.79
CA SER A 70 -37.25 31.65 23.25
C SER A 70 -38.50 30.87 23.69
N GLY A 71 -38.38 30.13 24.81
CA GLY A 71 -39.37 30.22 25.90
C GLY A 71 -40.35 29.06 26.13
N SER A 72 -39.91 28.08 26.94
CA SER A 72 -40.56 27.51 28.13
C SER A 72 -42.08 27.22 28.18
N ALA A 73 -42.44 25.93 28.34
CA ALA A 73 -43.39 25.47 29.37
C ALA A 73 -43.19 23.97 29.71
N LEU A 74 -42.96 23.65 30.99
CA LEU A 74 -43.14 22.31 31.57
C LEU A 74 -44.63 22.02 31.79
N PRO A 75 -45.04 20.75 31.66
CA PRO A 75 -45.81 20.11 32.72
C PRO A 75 -45.12 18.82 33.19
N GLY A 76 -45.13 18.61 34.51
CA GLY A 76 -44.58 17.43 35.15
C GLY A 76 -45.49 16.20 35.10
N GLY A 77 -45.00 15.12 35.71
CA GLY A 77 -45.81 13.98 36.12
C GLY A 77 -45.40 12.66 35.49
N SER A 78 -44.49 11.97 36.17
CA SER A 78 -44.38 10.52 36.35
C SER A 78 -45.17 9.59 35.41
N ALA A 79 -44.45 8.77 34.66
CA ALA A 79 -44.73 7.33 34.58
C ALA A 79 -43.46 6.59 34.16
N SER A 80 -42.88 5.86 35.12
CA SER A 80 -41.89 4.82 34.85
C SER A 80 -42.62 3.66 34.17
N ALA A 81 -42.46 3.54 32.85
CA ALA A 81 -42.83 2.34 32.12
C ALA A 81 -41.54 1.72 31.59
N THR A 82 -41.08 0.67 32.25
CA THR A 82 -40.08 -0.26 31.70
C THR A 82 -40.60 -0.79 30.36
N PRO A 83 -39.87 -0.63 29.24
CA PRO A 83 -40.17 -1.40 28.06
C PRO A 83 -39.81 -2.86 28.35
N ASP A 84 -40.81 -3.73 28.39
CA ASP A 84 -40.62 -5.18 28.30
C ASP A 84 -39.78 -5.46 27.06
N THR A 85 -38.53 -5.86 27.26
CA THR A 85 -37.65 -6.33 26.19
C THR A 85 -38.20 -7.67 25.71
N PRO A 86 -38.59 -7.81 24.43
CA PRO A 86 -38.89 -9.13 23.89
C PRO A 86 -37.62 -9.99 24.00
N ALA A 87 -37.72 -11.11 24.72
CA ALA A 87 -36.67 -12.10 24.76
C ALA A 87 -36.39 -12.55 23.32
N ALA A 88 -35.25 -12.13 22.76
CA ALA A 88 -34.76 -12.64 21.50
C ALA A 88 -34.39 -14.11 21.71
N THR A 89 -35.32 -14.99 21.32
CA THR A 89 -35.10 -16.42 21.11
C THR A 89 -33.80 -16.59 20.34
N GLY A 90 -32.86 -17.34 20.92
CA GLY A 90 -31.54 -17.57 20.38
C GLY A 90 -31.59 -18.04 18.93
N ALA A 91 -31.15 -17.16 18.02
CA ALA A 91 -30.53 -17.59 16.80
C ALA A 91 -29.11 -18.01 17.17
N THR A 92 -28.85 -19.31 17.17
CA THR A 92 -27.52 -19.88 16.98
C THR A 92 -27.02 -19.43 15.61
N GLY A 93 -26.64 -18.16 15.50
CA GLY A 93 -25.88 -17.63 14.38
C GLY A 93 -24.47 -18.16 14.57
N THR A 94 -24.09 -19.13 13.75
CA THR A 94 -22.70 -19.46 13.49
C THR A 94 -21.92 -18.17 13.37
N ASP A 95 -21.02 -17.91 14.32
CA ASP A 95 -19.95 -16.94 14.16
C ASP A 95 -19.33 -17.21 12.79
N PRO A 96 -19.42 -16.28 11.81
CA PRO A 96 -18.62 -16.42 10.61
C PRO A 96 -17.19 -16.30 11.11
N THR A 97 -16.53 -17.45 11.32
CA THR A 97 -15.09 -17.53 11.57
C THR A 97 -14.45 -16.72 10.47
N THR A 98 -14.13 -15.47 10.79
CA THR A 98 -13.49 -14.57 9.86
C THR A 98 -12.12 -15.19 9.64
N PRO A 99 -11.72 -15.52 8.39
CA PRO A 99 -10.45 -16.15 8.16
C PRO A 99 -9.36 -15.28 8.80
N VAL A 100 -8.68 -15.84 9.79
CA VAL A 100 -7.61 -15.12 10.50
C VAL A 100 -6.44 -15.05 9.54
N SER A 101 -6.16 -13.86 9.01
CA SER A 101 -4.94 -13.62 8.24
C SER A 101 -3.73 -13.85 9.11
N GLU A 102 -2.83 -14.73 8.67
CA GLU A 102 -1.54 -14.93 9.33
C GLU A 102 -0.68 -13.66 9.19
N THR A 103 -0.14 -13.20 10.31
CA THR A 103 0.77 -12.05 10.34
C THR A 103 2.19 -12.51 10.03
N THR A 104 2.78 -11.89 9.02
CA THR A 104 4.15 -12.10 8.53
C THR A 104 5.04 -10.95 8.98
N PRO A 105 6.31 -11.18 9.35
CA PRO A 105 7.26 -10.09 9.58
C PRO A 105 7.41 -9.19 8.35
N ILE A 106 7.58 -7.88 8.54
CA ILE A 106 7.60 -6.90 7.44
C ILE A 106 8.72 -7.16 6.41
N ASP A 107 9.86 -7.69 6.84
CA ASP A 107 11.01 -7.99 5.97
C ASP A 107 10.99 -9.42 5.38
N ALA A 108 9.97 -10.22 5.68
CA ALA A 108 9.85 -11.59 5.20
C ALA A 108 8.89 -11.67 4.00
N PRO A 109 9.17 -12.53 3.00
CA PRO A 109 8.19 -12.81 1.95
C PRO A 109 7.05 -13.68 2.49
N ALA A 110 5.86 -13.50 1.93
CA ALA A 110 4.69 -14.35 2.18
C ALA A 110 4.01 -14.74 0.88
N GLU A 111 3.35 -15.89 0.88
CA GLU A 111 2.65 -16.43 -0.28
C GLU A 111 1.15 -16.15 -0.15
N SER A 112 0.56 -15.44 -1.11
CA SER A 112 -0.87 -15.12 -1.11
C SER A 112 -1.70 -16.30 -1.63
N VAL A 113 -1.24 -16.89 -2.72
CA VAL A 113 -1.77 -18.13 -3.31
C VAL A 113 -0.59 -18.96 -3.83
N PRO A 114 -0.75 -20.28 -4.05
CA PRO A 114 0.33 -21.12 -4.56
C PRO A 114 0.99 -20.55 -5.83
N GLY A 115 2.28 -20.22 -5.71
CA GLY A 115 3.11 -19.65 -6.76
C GLY A 115 3.03 -18.12 -6.93
N VAL A 116 2.36 -17.40 -6.03
CA VAL A 116 2.33 -15.94 -6.00
C VAL A 116 2.85 -15.46 -4.65
N LYS A 117 4.06 -14.91 -4.65
CA LYS A 117 4.73 -14.41 -3.44
C LYS A 117 4.75 -12.90 -3.42
N VAL A 118 4.49 -12.33 -2.26
CA VAL A 118 4.51 -10.90 -1.99
C VAL A 118 5.61 -10.61 -0.97
N SER A 119 6.30 -9.50 -1.17
CA SER A 119 7.32 -9.00 -0.24
C SER A 119 7.27 -7.48 -0.18
N ILE A 120 7.58 -6.93 1.00
CA ILE A 120 7.76 -5.50 1.21
C ILE A 120 9.26 -5.19 1.14
N GLN A 121 9.61 -4.20 0.34
CA GLN A 121 11.00 -3.79 0.10
C GLN A 121 11.11 -2.26 0.25
N GLN A 122 12.34 -1.77 0.45
CA GLN A 122 12.64 -0.33 0.42
C GLN A 122 11.72 0.51 1.31
N LEU A 123 11.53 0.08 2.56
CA LEU A 123 10.76 0.85 3.54
C LEU A 123 11.56 2.09 3.97
N GLU A 124 11.07 3.28 3.65
CA GLU A 124 11.78 4.55 3.78
C GLU A 124 10.90 5.64 4.40
N ALA A 125 11.48 6.49 5.24
CA ALA A 125 10.85 7.74 5.69
C ALA A 125 11.04 8.83 4.63
N ILE A 126 9.97 9.54 4.31
CA ILE A 126 9.94 10.63 3.33
C ILE A 126 8.99 11.75 3.78
N ASP A 127 9.03 12.88 3.08
CA ASP A 127 7.99 13.92 3.17
C ASP A 127 7.06 13.82 1.95
N GLY A 128 5.81 13.41 2.20
CA GLY A 128 4.76 13.31 1.19
C GLY A 128 4.22 14.68 0.78
N VAL A 129 3.87 14.83 -0.50
CA VAL A 129 3.44 16.10 -1.09
C VAL A 129 2.01 15.99 -1.60
N ALA A 130 1.10 16.81 -1.04
CA ALA A 130 -0.28 16.85 -1.51
C ALA A 130 -0.38 17.36 -2.96
N ARG A 131 -1.03 16.61 -3.84
CA ARG A 131 -1.28 16.98 -5.25
C ARG A 131 -2.76 17.02 -5.63
N THR A 132 -3.62 16.32 -4.90
CA THR A 132 -5.05 16.24 -5.23
C THR A 132 -5.93 16.92 -4.16
N PRO A 133 -7.12 17.44 -4.52
CA PRO A 133 -8.03 18.00 -3.52
C PRO A 133 -8.41 16.97 -2.46
N GLY A 134 -8.26 17.34 -1.19
CA GLY A 134 -8.53 16.46 -0.05
C GLY A 134 -7.31 15.66 0.42
N GLU A 135 -6.22 15.64 -0.34
CA GLU A 135 -4.94 15.05 0.07
C GLU A 135 -4.20 15.98 1.03
N ILE A 136 -3.57 15.40 2.06
CA ILE A 136 -2.80 16.14 3.07
C ILE A 136 -1.36 15.63 2.99
N GLY A 137 -0.42 16.54 2.77
CA GLY A 137 1.01 16.23 2.78
C GLY A 137 1.58 16.20 4.19
N GLY A 138 2.80 15.68 4.33
CA GLY A 138 3.48 15.57 5.62
C GLY A 138 4.39 14.34 5.70
N PRO A 139 4.91 14.02 6.90
CA PRO A 139 5.72 12.84 7.10
C PRO A 139 5.00 11.58 6.63
N ALA A 140 5.68 10.80 5.78
CA ALA A 140 5.14 9.61 5.16
C ALA A 140 6.17 8.48 5.18
N VAL A 141 5.66 7.27 4.97
CA VAL A 141 6.45 6.06 4.75
C VAL A 141 6.23 5.62 3.32
N ARG A 142 7.33 5.44 2.57
CA ARG A 142 7.34 4.86 1.23
C ARG A 142 7.84 3.43 1.29
N PHE A 143 7.23 2.54 0.52
CA PHE A 143 7.75 1.19 0.32
C PHE A 143 7.41 0.64 -1.06
N THR A 144 8.16 -0.37 -1.46
CA THR A 144 7.96 -1.11 -2.69
C THR A 144 7.31 -2.46 -2.36
N VAL A 145 6.11 -2.71 -2.89
CA VAL A 145 5.51 -4.04 -2.91
C VAL A 145 6.04 -4.77 -4.13
N SER A 146 6.60 -5.95 -3.92
CA SER A 146 7.07 -6.83 -4.98
C SER A 146 6.25 -8.11 -5.01
N VAL A 147 5.69 -8.42 -6.17
CA VAL A 147 4.89 -9.62 -6.43
C VAL A 147 5.62 -10.51 -7.42
N GLU A 148 6.04 -11.69 -6.98
CA GLU A 148 6.68 -12.72 -7.78
C GLU A 148 5.65 -13.79 -8.19
N ASN A 149 5.53 -14.03 -9.49
CA ASN A 149 4.72 -15.11 -10.04
C ASN A 149 5.61 -16.26 -10.50
N THR A 150 5.68 -17.32 -9.71
CA THR A 150 6.44 -18.54 -10.04
C THR A 150 5.58 -19.60 -10.74
N THR A 151 4.34 -19.26 -11.12
CA THR A 151 3.48 -20.17 -11.89
C THR A 151 3.87 -20.18 -13.37
N SER A 152 3.25 -21.10 -14.14
CA SER A 152 3.45 -21.21 -15.58
C SER A 152 2.49 -20.35 -16.41
N ALA A 153 1.66 -19.52 -15.78
CA ALA A 153 0.68 -18.67 -16.44
C ALA A 153 0.77 -17.22 -15.94
N PRO A 154 0.34 -16.22 -16.73
CA PRO A 154 0.19 -14.87 -16.21
C PRO A 154 -0.81 -14.83 -15.05
N VAL A 155 -0.56 -13.93 -14.11
CA VAL A 155 -1.37 -13.71 -12.91
C VAL A 155 -1.88 -12.28 -12.90
N SER A 156 -3.19 -12.11 -12.79
CA SER A 156 -3.83 -10.79 -12.68
C SER A 156 -3.60 -10.20 -11.29
N LEU A 157 -3.24 -8.92 -11.25
CA LEU A 157 -3.11 -8.09 -10.04
C LEU A 157 -4.17 -6.98 -10.03
N ALA A 158 -5.12 -6.97 -10.96
CA ALA A 158 -6.09 -5.90 -11.12
C ALA A 158 -7.02 -5.68 -9.91
N THR A 159 -7.18 -6.70 -9.07
CA THR A 159 -7.96 -6.67 -7.83
C THR A 159 -7.10 -6.51 -6.58
N LEU A 160 -5.77 -6.42 -6.73
CA LEU A 160 -4.86 -6.36 -5.59
C LEU A 160 -4.95 -4.98 -4.94
N VAL A 161 -5.23 -4.96 -3.65
CA VAL A 161 -5.30 -3.74 -2.83
C VAL A 161 -4.22 -3.80 -1.76
N VAL A 162 -3.56 -2.66 -1.54
CA VAL A 162 -2.59 -2.47 -0.48
C VAL A 162 -3.15 -1.47 0.51
N THR A 163 -3.24 -1.82 1.78
CA THR A 163 -3.57 -0.89 2.86
C THR A 163 -2.45 -0.83 3.87
N PHE A 164 -2.39 0.27 4.62
CA PHE A 164 -1.39 0.49 5.63
C PHE A 164 -2.07 1.04 6.88
N ASP A 165 -1.98 0.29 7.97
CA ASP A 165 -2.47 0.65 9.30
C ASP A 165 -1.30 0.83 10.29
N TYR A 166 -1.48 1.68 11.30
CA TYR A 166 -0.50 1.91 12.35
C TYR A 166 -1.09 1.87 13.77
N GLY A 167 -0.21 1.65 14.75
CA GLY A 167 -0.58 1.55 16.17
C GLY A 167 -1.28 0.25 16.55
N ALA A 168 -1.67 0.14 17.83
CA ALA A 168 -2.38 -1.02 18.36
C ALA A 168 -3.83 -1.09 17.88
N ASP A 169 -4.45 0.07 17.67
CA ASP A 169 -5.84 0.19 17.23
C ASP A 169 -6.01 0.01 15.71
N ARG A 170 -4.91 -0.24 14.97
CA ARG A 170 -4.88 -0.34 13.50
C ARG A 170 -5.56 0.87 12.84
N THR A 171 -5.06 2.06 13.18
CA THR A 171 -5.55 3.29 12.56
C THR A 171 -5.12 3.30 11.09
N PRO A 172 -6.04 3.49 10.14
CA PRO A 172 -5.69 3.50 8.72
C PRO A 172 -4.87 4.75 8.39
N ALA A 173 -3.75 4.55 7.69
CA ALA A 173 -2.95 5.63 7.15
C ALA A 173 -3.57 6.15 5.84
N ALA A 174 -3.44 7.45 5.58
CA ALA A 174 -3.90 8.03 4.33
C ALA A 174 -2.83 7.88 3.25
N GLU A 175 -3.20 7.27 2.11
CA GLU A 175 -2.33 7.11 0.94
C GLU A 175 -2.05 8.47 0.27
N ILE A 176 -0.85 8.61 -0.25
CA ILE A 176 -0.41 9.78 -1.03
C ILE A 176 0.39 9.31 -2.25
N ALA A 177 0.31 10.04 -3.37
CA ALA A 177 0.97 9.61 -4.61
C ALA A 177 2.37 10.19 -4.80
N GLU A 178 2.73 11.29 -4.12
CA GLU A 178 4.01 11.98 -4.34
C GLU A 178 4.85 12.07 -3.06
N PRO A 179 6.19 11.98 -3.16
CA PRO A 179 6.97 11.84 -4.40
C PRO A 179 7.13 10.39 -4.89
N GLY A 180 6.77 10.15 -6.16
CA GLY A 180 7.18 8.93 -6.89
C GLY A 180 6.40 7.65 -6.57
N GLY A 181 5.15 7.77 -6.13
CA GLY A 181 4.22 6.65 -6.08
C GLY A 181 3.99 6.07 -7.48
N SER A 182 3.87 4.76 -7.55
CA SER A 182 3.69 4.03 -8.79
C SER A 182 2.89 2.76 -8.52
N PRO A 183 1.65 2.62 -9.04
CA PRO A 183 0.85 1.44 -8.76
C PRO A 183 1.48 0.19 -9.39
N LEU A 184 1.15 -0.97 -8.84
CA LEU A 184 1.43 -2.24 -9.49
C LEU A 184 0.79 -2.28 -10.90
N PRO A 185 1.42 -2.97 -11.88
CA PRO A 185 0.78 -3.27 -13.15
C PRO A 185 -0.42 -4.19 -12.92
N ALA A 186 -1.36 -4.19 -13.87
CA ALA A 186 -2.57 -5.02 -13.77
C ALA A 186 -2.31 -6.54 -13.86
N GLU A 187 -1.13 -6.96 -14.31
CA GLU A 187 -0.77 -8.37 -14.50
C GLU A 187 0.75 -8.56 -14.33
N VAL A 188 1.14 -9.74 -13.85
CA VAL A 188 2.52 -10.23 -13.83
C VAL A 188 2.65 -11.51 -14.65
N ALA A 189 3.56 -11.52 -15.63
CA ALA A 189 3.78 -12.68 -16.49
C ALA A 189 4.30 -13.90 -15.71
N ALA A 190 4.17 -15.09 -16.32
CA ALA A 190 4.71 -16.32 -15.76
C ALA A 190 6.22 -16.23 -15.53
N GLY A 191 6.68 -16.61 -14.33
CA GLY A 191 8.09 -16.54 -13.93
C GLY A 191 8.65 -15.13 -13.75
N ALA A 192 7.79 -14.10 -13.74
CA ALA A 192 8.21 -12.70 -13.64
C ALA A 192 7.91 -12.11 -12.25
N THR A 193 8.47 -10.91 -12.02
CA THR A 193 8.22 -10.10 -10.84
C THR A 193 7.70 -8.74 -11.26
N ALA A 194 6.65 -8.27 -10.60
CA ALA A 194 6.10 -6.93 -10.73
C ALA A 194 6.32 -6.14 -9.44
N THR A 195 6.48 -4.83 -9.55
CA THR A 195 6.70 -3.94 -8.40
C THR A 195 5.78 -2.72 -8.47
N GLY A 196 5.32 -2.28 -7.31
CA GLY A 196 4.63 -1.00 -7.13
C GLY A 196 5.17 -0.27 -5.91
N VAL A 197 5.20 1.06 -5.96
CA VAL A 197 5.68 1.95 -4.91
C VAL A 197 4.49 2.67 -4.30
N TYR A 198 4.30 2.50 -3.00
CA TYR A 198 3.20 3.05 -2.24
C TYR A 198 3.71 3.97 -1.14
N LEU A 199 2.98 5.06 -0.89
CA LEU A 199 3.33 6.04 0.13
C LEU A 199 2.10 6.29 1.02
N PHE A 200 2.31 6.29 2.33
CA PHE A 200 1.24 6.55 3.29
C PHE A 200 1.72 7.53 4.35
N THR A 201 0.87 8.49 4.69
CA THR A 201 1.15 9.50 5.71
C THR A 201 1.03 8.91 7.11
N ILE A 202 2.14 8.93 7.86
CA ILE A 202 2.24 8.42 9.22
C ILE A 202 3.27 9.27 9.96
N ALA A 203 2.87 9.84 11.10
CA ALA A 203 3.78 10.63 11.93
C ALA A 203 4.91 9.74 12.49
N PRO A 204 6.16 10.24 12.62
CA PRO A 204 7.29 9.45 13.12
C PRO A 204 7.03 8.71 14.43
N GLU A 205 6.30 9.33 15.36
CA GLU A 205 5.93 8.77 16.67
C GLU A 205 5.01 7.53 16.58
N ASP A 206 4.28 7.38 15.48
CA ASP A 206 3.30 6.32 15.27
C ASP A 206 3.86 5.11 14.50
N ARG A 207 5.13 5.16 14.08
CA ARG A 207 5.76 4.16 13.19
C ARG A 207 6.36 2.96 13.91
N SER A 208 6.29 2.90 15.24
CA SER A 208 6.87 1.80 16.02
C SER A 208 6.16 0.46 15.80
N GLN A 209 4.89 0.49 15.41
CA GLN A 209 4.10 -0.68 15.07
C GLN A 209 3.23 -0.37 13.86
N VAL A 210 3.57 -1.00 12.74
CA VAL A 210 2.88 -0.85 11.47
C VAL A 210 2.37 -2.19 10.95
N SER A 211 1.31 -2.15 10.15
CA SER A 211 0.75 -3.30 9.45
C SER A 211 0.45 -2.92 8.01
N ILE A 212 1.06 -3.60 7.06
CA ILE A 212 0.77 -3.48 5.63
C ILE A 212 -0.04 -4.70 5.24
N THR A 213 -1.26 -4.50 4.76
CA THR A 213 -2.13 -5.59 4.31
C THR A 213 -2.15 -5.61 2.80
N VAL A 214 -1.88 -6.77 2.21
CA VAL A 214 -1.99 -7.01 0.77
C VAL A 214 -3.12 -7.99 0.54
N ASP A 215 -4.23 -7.46 0.03
CA ASP A 215 -5.41 -8.22 -0.37
C ASP A 215 -5.31 -8.51 -1.86
N TYR A 216 -5.03 -9.76 -2.22
CA TYR A 216 -4.84 -10.16 -3.61
C TYR A 216 -6.18 -10.32 -4.35
N SER A 217 -7.18 -10.87 -3.68
CA SER A 217 -8.52 -11.12 -4.22
C SER A 217 -9.48 -11.43 -3.09
N VAL A 218 -10.76 -11.09 -3.28
CA VAL A 218 -11.82 -11.27 -2.28
C VAL A 218 -12.06 -12.72 -1.83
N ASP A 219 -11.64 -13.70 -2.64
CA ASP A 219 -11.77 -15.13 -2.35
C ASP A 219 -10.55 -15.71 -1.61
N VAL A 220 -9.50 -14.90 -1.40
CA VAL A 220 -8.22 -15.29 -0.80
C VAL A 220 -8.02 -14.49 0.48
N PRO A 221 -7.65 -15.12 1.61
CA PRO A 221 -7.30 -14.38 2.82
C PRO A 221 -6.17 -13.38 2.54
N PRO A 222 -6.27 -12.13 3.01
CA PRO A 222 -5.24 -11.15 2.77
C PRO A 222 -3.97 -11.49 3.56
N VAL A 223 -2.82 -11.10 3.02
CA VAL A 223 -1.52 -11.26 3.68
C VAL A 223 -1.22 -10.01 4.49
N VAL A 224 -0.88 -10.16 5.76
CA VAL A 224 -0.57 -9.03 6.65
C VAL A 224 0.92 -9.05 6.99
N PHE A 225 1.63 -7.98 6.67
CA PHE A 225 3.03 -7.75 7.04
C PHE A 225 3.10 -6.79 8.22
N SER A 226 3.80 -7.13 9.29
CA SER A 226 3.90 -6.28 10.48
C SER A 226 5.32 -6.15 11.01
N GLY A 227 5.63 -4.97 11.54
CA GLY A 227 6.94 -4.63 12.08
C GLY A 227 7.01 -3.13 12.42
N PRO A 228 8.20 -2.62 12.78
CA PRO A 228 8.45 -1.18 12.85
C PRO A 228 8.72 -0.59 11.45
N ALA A 229 8.43 0.70 11.27
CA ALA A 229 8.83 1.48 10.11
C ALA A 229 9.89 2.55 10.50
N PRO A 230 10.68 3.07 9.54
CA PRO A 230 11.65 4.12 9.80
C PRO A 230 10.99 5.39 10.37
N ALA A 231 11.62 5.98 11.39
CA ALA A 231 11.19 7.24 11.99
C ALA A 231 11.30 8.42 11.02
#